data_AF-A0A3N1ATQ3-F1
#
_entry.id   AF-A0A3N1ATQ3-F1
#
_cell.length_a   1.000
_cell.length_b   1.000
_cell.length_c   1.000
_cell.angle_alpha   90.00
_cell.angle_beta   90.00
_cell.angle_gamma   90.00
#
_symmetry.space_group_name_H-M   'P 1'
#
loop_
_entity.id
_entity.type
_entity.pdbx_description
1 polymer ?
#
loop_
_entity_poly.entity_id
_entity_poly.type
_entity_poly.pdbx_seq_one_letter_code
_entity_poly.pdbx_strand_id
1 'polypeptide(L)'
;MRTGLTIGEFATVTHLSVRTLRRYHESGLLVPATVDPDTNYRYYLPDQIATAQVIHRLRELDVPLAEVKSIIATDDPHQRAELIAGHLHRLEAALDRTRAAVVSLRQLLLPDAAALDVELRSVPARTVAAISATVRVEDSLVWFSRAMDELDAAFPPADRAGPPGGRYANELFTSGVGVMTVFRPVRSPRGGGRIEVIDLPAADLAVAVHPGPHDDIDVTYGRLGRWVASHALGVAGPVHETYLAGPRDTGDARRWRTEIGWPVFRLTPGRKPES
;
A
#
# COMPACT_ATOMS: atom_id res chain seq x y z
N MET A 1 -26.19 4.51 56.64
CA MET A 1 -25.26 5.27 55.76
C MET A 1 -25.70 5.02 54.33
N ARG A 2 -25.95 6.06 53.52
CA ARG A 2 -26.32 5.87 52.11
C ARG A 2 -25.09 5.35 51.37
N THR A 3 -25.10 4.07 50.99
CA THR A 3 -23.93 3.37 50.42
C THR A 3 -23.77 3.58 48.91
N GLY A 4 -24.60 4.43 48.28
CA GLY A 4 -24.61 4.64 46.84
C GLY A 4 -24.80 6.10 46.44
N LEU A 5 -24.24 6.45 45.29
CA LEU A 5 -24.33 7.73 44.61
C LEU A 5 -25.64 7.83 43.85
N THR A 6 -26.34 8.95 43.95
CA THR A 6 -27.48 9.25 43.08
C THR A 6 -27.02 9.33 41.62
N ILE A 7 -27.95 9.16 40.67
CA ILE A 7 -27.63 9.29 39.24
C ILE A 7 -26.98 10.64 38.87
N GLY A 8 -27.30 11.72 39.59
CA GLY A 8 -26.71 13.04 39.38
C GLY A 8 -25.26 13.11 39.88
N GLU A 9 -25.00 12.62 41.09
CA GLU A 9 -23.64 12.54 41.63
C GLU A 9 -22.76 11.64 40.76
N PHE A 10 -23.29 10.47 40.39
CA PHE A 10 -22.58 9.51 39.53
C PHE A 10 -22.28 10.09 38.14
N ALA A 11 -23.21 10.84 37.56
CA ALA A 11 -22.99 11.58 36.31
C ALA A 11 -21.82 12.56 36.42
N THR A 12 -21.74 13.31 37.53
CA THR A 12 -20.64 14.25 37.77
C THR A 12 -19.29 13.55 37.86
N VAL A 13 -19.17 12.42 38.57
CA VAL A 13 -17.88 11.72 38.72
C VAL A 13 -17.45 11.01 37.44
N THR A 14 -18.40 10.43 36.71
CA THR A 14 -18.13 9.66 35.49
C THR A 14 -18.07 10.50 34.21
N HIS A 15 -18.43 11.79 34.29
CA HIS A 15 -18.59 12.70 33.15
C HIS A 15 -19.65 12.22 32.13
N LEU A 16 -20.48 11.24 32.51
CA LEU A 16 -21.60 10.77 31.69
C LEU A 16 -22.85 11.59 32.01
N SER A 17 -23.56 12.04 30.98
CA SER A 17 -24.85 12.70 31.21
C SER A 17 -25.85 11.73 31.88
N VAL A 18 -26.77 12.28 32.69
CA VAL A 18 -27.89 11.51 33.27
C VAL A 18 -28.69 10.78 32.20
N ARG A 19 -28.86 11.40 31.02
CA ARG A 19 -29.52 10.77 29.86
C ARG A 19 -28.77 9.54 29.37
N THR A 20 -27.44 9.61 29.30
CA THR A 20 -26.58 8.48 28.91
C THR A 20 -26.69 7.34 29.91
N LEU A 21 -26.64 7.64 31.22
CA LEU A 21 -26.78 6.65 32.28
C LEU A 21 -28.15 5.94 32.24
N ARG A 22 -29.24 6.68 31.99
CA ARG A 22 -30.57 6.07 31.80
C ARG A 22 -30.60 5.11 30.61
N ARG A 23 -30.03 5.52 29.47
CA ARG A 23 -29.93 4.67 28.28
C ARG A 23 -29.06 3.43 28.51
N TYR A 24 -27.98 3.54 29.28
CA TYR A 24 -27.15 2.38 29.63
C TYR A 24 -27.87 1.42 30.58
N HIS A 25 -28.68 1.94 31.49
CA HIS A 25 -29.55 1.11 32.31
C HIS A 25 -30.61 0.39 31.48
N GLU A 26 -31.32 1.10 30.60
CA GLU A 26 -32.35 0.53 29.70
C GLU A 26 -31.78 -0.57 28.79
N SER A 27 -30.54 -0.38 28.32
CA SER A 27 -29.86 -1.38 27.51
C SER A 27 -29.19 -2.49 28.33
N GLY A 28 -29.20 -2.43 29.65
CA GLY A 28 -28.51 -3.37 30.54
C GLY A 28 -26.98 -3.31 30.50
N LEU A 29 -26.40 -2.24 29.92
CA LEU A 29 -24.96 -2.05 29.85
C LEU A 29 -24.35 -1.58 31.18
N LEU A 30 -25.08 -0.72 31.89
CA LEU A 30 -24.70 -0.26 33.22
C LEU A 30 -25.97 -0.11 34.07
N VAL A 31 -26.20 -1.09 34.94
CA VAL A 31 -27.38 -1.17 35.79
C VAL A 31 -27.06 -0.54 37.15
N PRO A 32 -27.93 0.33 37.71
CA PRO A 32 -27.76 0.83 39.06
C PRO A 32 -27.77 -0.32 40.07
N ALA A 33 -26.98 -0.22 41.13
CA ALA A 33 -26.94 -1.22 42.19
C ALA A 33 -28.28 -1.33 42.94
N THR A 34 -29.03 -0.24 43.03
CA THR A 34 -30.37 -0.26 43.62
C THR A 34 -31.28 0.73 42.91
N VAL A 35 -32.52 0.32 42.70
CA VAL A 35 -33.63 1.20 42.33
C VAL A 35 -34.61 1.22 43.49
N ASP A 36 -34.87 2.40 44.02
CA ASP A 36 -35.81 2.61 45.11
C ASP A 36 -37.24 2.27 44.64
N PRO A 37 -37.96 1.35 45.31
CA PRO A 37 -39.26 0.87 44.83
C PRO A 37 -40.37 1.91 44.96
N ASP A 38 -40.26 2.86 45.90
CA ASP A 38 -41.29 3.86 46.17
C ASP A 38 -41.09 5.12 45.33
N THR A 39 -39.83 5.50 45.09
CA THR A 39 -39.48 6.76 44.40
C THR A 39 -38.87 6.57 43.01
N ASN A 40 -38.54 5.34 42.63
CA ASN A 40 -37.86 4.99 41.37
C ASN A 40 -36.49 5.69 41.19
N TYR A 41 -35.89 6.15 42.28
CA TYR A 41 -34.55 6.73 42.30
C TYR A 41 -33.48 5.65 42.08
N ARG A 42 -32.47 5.99 41.29
CA ARG A 42 -31.36 5.10 40.94
C ARG A 42 -30.13 5.43 41.76
N TYR A 43 -29.54 4.41 42.37
CA TYR A 43 -28.31 4.52 43.15
C TYR A 43 -27.23 3.61 42.57
N TYR A 44 -26.03 4.15 42.42
CA TYR A 44 -24.85 3.47 41.89
C TYR A 44 -23.77 3.34 42.97
N LEU A 45 -23.00 2.25 42.94
CA LEU A 45 -21.88 2.07 43.86
C LEU A 45 -20.62 2.79 43.34
N PRO A 46 -19.72 3.25 44.23
CA PRO A 46 -18.42 3.80 43.83
C PRO A 46 -17.62 2.87 42.90
N ASP A 47 -17.69 1.56 43.12
CA ASP A 47 -16.96 0.56 42.31
C ASP A 47 -17.43 0.54 40.84
N GLN A 48 -18.64 1.01 40.56
CA GLN A 48 -19.17 1.09 39.19
C GLN A 48 -18.57 2.25 38.38
N ILE A 49 -17.85 3.19 39.03
CA ILE A 49 -17.24 4.35 38.37
C ILE A 49 -16.21 3.90 37.33
N ALA A 50 -15.33 2.96 37.69
CA ALA A 50 -14.30 2.45 36.78
C ALA A 50 -14.92 1.81 35.53
N THR A 51 -15.94 0.96 35.72
CA THR A 51 -16.70 0.34 34.63
C THR A 51 -17.36 1.37 33.73
N ALA A 52 -18.00 2.39 34.32
CA ALA A 52 -18.65 3.46 33.57
C ALA A 52 -17.67 4.27 32.71
N GLN A 53 -16.47 4.55 33.24
CA GLN A 53 -15.41 5.25 32.50
C GLN A 53 -14.86 4.39 31.35
N VAL A 54 -14.67 3.08 31.55
CA VAL A 54 -14.26 2.17 30.47
C VAL A 54 -15.31 2.11 29.37
N ILE A 55 -16.58 1.95 29.72
CA ILE A 55 -17.71 2.00 28.78
C ILE A 55 -17.69 3.31 27.99
N HIS A 56 -17.48 4.43 28.68
CA HIS A 56 -17.45 5.74 28.05
C HIS A 56 -16.34 5.83 26.99
N ARG A 57 -15.10 5.47 27.34
CA ARG A 57 -13.96 5.51 26.44
C ARG A 57 -14.14 4.61 25.22
N LEU A 58 -14.64 3.38 25.42
CA LEU A 58 -14.91 2.47 24.30
C LEU A 58 -15.96 3.05 23.35
N ARG A 59 -16.98 3.73 23.88
CA ARG A 59 -18.00 4.40 23.07
C ARG A 59 -17.48 5.65 22.35
N GLU A 60 -16.48 6.34 22.88
CA GLU A 60 -15.77 7.43 22.18
C GLU A 60 -14.88 6.91 21.03
N LEU A 61 -14.41 5.67 21.13
CA LEU A 61 -13.65 4.97 20.07
C LEU A 61 -14.56 4.26 19.05
N ASP A 62 -15.83 4.67 18.97
CA ASP A 62 -16.86 4.11 18.09
C ASP A 62 -17.08 2.59 18.22
N VAL A 63 -16.68 1.98 19.34
CA VAL A 63 -16.93 0.54 19.58
C VAL A 63 -18.45 0.32 19.67
N PRO A 64 -19.03 -0.57 18.86
CA PRO A 64 -20.46 -0.86 18.89
C PRO A 64 -20.94 -1.30 20.27
N LEU A 65 -22.14 -0.87 20.66
CA LEU A 65 -22.70 -1.13 22.00
C LEU A 65 -22.71 -2.62 22.37
N ALA A 66 -22.98 -3.50 21.40
CA ALA A 66 -22.97 -4.95 21.60
C ALA A 66 -21.58 -5.48 21.97
N GLU A 67 -20.53 -4.94 21.35
CA GLU A 67 -19.15 -5.34 21.63
C GLU A 67 -18.67 -4.77 22.97
N VAL A 68 -19.07 -3.54 23.32
CA VAL A 68 -18.82 -2.99 24.66
C VAL A 68 -19.43 -3.90 25.73
N LYS A 69 -20.65 -4.41 25.52
CA LYS A 69 -21.26 -5.38 26.45
C LYS A 69 -20.41 -6.64 26.60
N SER A 70 -19.95 -7.22 25.49
CA SER A 70 -19.08 -8.39 25.50
C SER A 70 -17.77 -8.13 26.24
N ILE A 71 -17.14 -6.97 26.01
CA ILE A 71 -15.88 -6.57 26.66
C ILE A 71 -16.05 -6.43 28.18
N ILE A 72 -17.14 -5.82 28.63
CA ILE A 72 -17.41 -5.60 30.06
C ILE A 72 -17.87 -6.89 30.77
N ALA A 73 -18.60 -7.77 30.07
CA ALA A 73 -19.06 -9.04 30.63
C ALA A 73 -17.96 -10.12 30.70
N THR A 74 -16.80 -9.87 30.10
CA THR A 74 -15.69 -10.82 30.07
C THR A 74 -14.77 -10.60 31.26
N ASP A 75 -14.67 -11.57 32.16
CA ASP A 75 -13.73 -11.52 33.28
C ASP A 75 -12.30 -11.93 32.88
N ASP A 76 -12.15 -12.76 31.85
CA ASP A 76 -10.86 -13.20 31.31
C ASP A 76 -10.10 -12.05 30.60
N PRO A 77 -8.93 -11.63 31.12
CA PRO A 77 -8.09 -10.62 30.47
C PRO A 77 -7.69 -10.97 29.03
N HIS A 78 -7.47 -12.26 28.71
CA HIS A 78 -7.06 -12.67 27.37
C HIS A 78 -8.20 -12.52 26.37
N GLN A 79 -9.38 -13.07 26.66
CA GLN A 79 -10.55 -12.92 25.81
C GLN A 79 -10.96 -11.45 25.62
N ARG A 80 -10.83 -10.61 26.65
CA ARG A 80 -11.05 -9.16 26.54
C ARG A 80 -10.03 -8.48 25.62
N ALA A 81 -8.76 -8.86 25.70
CA ALA A 81 -7.72 -8.32 24.81
C ALA A 81 -8.01 -8.69 23.34
N GLU A 82 -8.46 -9.92 23.08
CA GLU A 82 -8.83 -10.38 21.73
C GLU A 82 -10.00 -9.57 21.14
N LEU A 83 -11.03 -9.27 21.93
CA LEU A 83 -12.15 -8.41 21.47
C LEU A 83 -11.66 -7.01 21.08
N ILE A 84 -10.81 -6.40 21.91
CA ILE A 84 -10.25 -5.07 21.65
C ILE A 84 -9.35 -5.11 20.41
N ALA A 85 -8.49 -6.13 20.28
CA ALA A 85 -7.62 -6.32 19.12
C ALA A 85 -8.44 -6.50 17.84
N GLY A 86 -9.55 -7.24 17.90
CA GLY A 86 -10.47 -7.39 16.77
C GLY A 86 -11.06 -6.06 16.29
N HIS A 87 -11.45 -5.17 17.20
CA HIS A 87 -11.91 -3.82 16.83
C HIS A 87 -10.78 -2.94 16.27
N LEU A 88 -9.60 -2.98 16.89
CA LEU A 88 -8.42 -2.26 16.40
C LEU A 88 -8.10 -2.66 14.95
N HIS A 89 -8.05 -3.95 14.66
CA HIS A 89 -7.78 -4.45 13.32
C HIS A 89 -8.82 -3.99 12.29
N ARG A 90 -10.11 -3.93 12.66
CA ARG A 90 -11.16 -3.38 11.79
C ARG A 90 -10.97 -1.89 11.50
N LEU A 91 -10.55 -1.11 12.50
CA LEU A 91 -10.25 0.31 12.32
C LEU A 91 -9.03 0.53 11.41
N GLU A 92 -7.96 -0.24 11.60
CA GLU A 92 -6.76 -0.21 10.74
C GLU A 92 -7.11 -0.56 9.30
N ALA A 93 -7.86 -1.63 9.07
CA ALA A 93 -8.31 -2.02 7.74
C ALA A 93 -9.22 -0.96 7.09
N ALA A 94 -10.06 -0.27 7.87
CA ALA A 94 -10.88 0.83 7.37
C ALA A 94 -10.05 2.06 7.00
N LEU A 95 -9.00 2.37 7.78
CA LEU A 95 -8.06 3.44 7.50
C LEU A 95 -7.32 3.20 6.19
N ASP A 96 -6.82 1.98 5.98
CA ASP A 96 -6.08 1.64 4.74
C ASP A 96 -6.98 1.69 3.51
N ARG A 97 -8.22 1.18 3.60
CA ARG A 97 -9.22 1.33 2.52
C ARG A 97 -9.51 2.80 2.21
N THR A 98 -9.65 3.63 3.24
CA THR A 98 -9.93 5.07 3.08
C THR A 98 -8.75 5.78 2.43
N ARG A 99 -7.51 5.46 2.83
CA ARG A 99 -6.29 6.01 2.22
C ARG A 99 -6.19 5.63 0.74
N ALA A 100 -6.42 4.36 0.41
CA ALA A 100 -6.44 3.90 -0.97
C ALA A 100 -7.50 4.64 -1.81
N ALA A 101 -8.72 4.77 -1.29
CA ALA A 101 -9.80 5.50 -1.96
C ALA A 101 -9.43 6.98 -2.19
N VAL A 102 -8.78 7.64 -1.21
CA VAL A 102 -8.30 9.02 -1.36
C VAL A 102 -7.25 9.14 -2.46
N VAL A 103 -6.32 8.19 -2.57
CA VAL A 103 -5.33 8.15 -3.66
C VAL A 103 -6.04 8.04 -5.01
N SER A 104 -6.95 7.07 -5.17
CA SER A 104 -7.72 6.90 -6.42
C SER A 104 -8.56 8.13 -6.78
N LEU A 105 -9.24 8.74 -5.80
CA LEU A 105 -10.03 9.95 -6.03
C LEU A 105 -9.15 11.13 -6.43
N ARG A 106 -7.96 11.29 -5.83
CA ARG A 106 -7.00 12.31 -6.24
C ARG A 106 -6.54 12.10 -7.67
N GLN A 107 -6.29 10.86 -8.09
CA GLN A 107 -5.93 10.54 -9.47
C GLN A 107 -7.05 10.94 -10.45
N LEU A 108 -8.31 10.71 -10.11
CA LEU A 108 -9.46 11.13 -10.93
C LEU A 108 -9.64 12.66 -10.99
N LEU A 109 -9.22 13.37 -9.94
CA LEU A 109 -9.28 14.83 -9.87
C LEU A 109 -8.12 15.52 -10.55
N LEU A 110 -7.03 14.81 -10.87
CA LEU A 110 -5.99 15.35 -11.73
C LEU A 110 -6.61 15.54 -13.12
N PRO A 111 -6.70 16.78 -13.64
CA PRO A 111 -7.10 16.97 -15.03
C PRO A 111 -6.13 16.17 -15.93
N ASP A 112 -6.54 15.88 -17.17
CA ASP A 112 -5.73 15.21 -18.23
C ASP A 112 -4.53 16.10 -18.65
N ALA A 113 -3.86 16.72 -17.68
CA ALA A 113 -3.13 18.00 -17.74
C ALA A 113 -1.69 17.84 -17.23
N ALA A 114 -1.04 16.81 -17.73
CA ALA A 114 0.23 17.00 -18.39
C ALA A 114 0.22 16.03 -19.58
N ALA A 115 0.63 16.47 -20.76
CA ALA A 115 1.05 15.48 -21.75
C ALA A 115 2.12 14.62 -21.06
N LEU A 116 1.94 13.30 -21.05
CA LEU A 116 3.04 12.43 -20.67
C LEU A 116 4.15 12.73 -21.69
N ASP A 117 5.32 13.17 -21.22
CA ASP A 117 6.45 13.38 -22.11
C ASP A 117 6.96 11.99 -22.52
N VAL A 118 6.68 11.62 -23.77
CA VAL A 118 7.02 10.30 -24.31
C VAL A 118 8.11 10.47 -25.35
N GLU A 119 9.25 9.86 -25.08
CA GLU A 119 10.40 9.79 -25.97
C GLU A 119 10.39 8.45 -26.72
N LEU A 120 10.48 8.47 -28.05
CA LEU A 120 10.75 7.26 -28.83
C LEU A 120 12.25 7.00 -28.86
N ARG A 121 12.68 5.92 -28.21
CA ARG A 121 14.08 5.58 -28.00
C ARG A 121 14.43 4.21 -28.55
N SER A 122 15.46 4.16 -29.40
CA SER A 122 16.06 2.90 -29.86
C SER A 122 17.17 2.49 -28.90
N VAL A 123 17.08 1.28 -28.34
CA VAL A 123 18.04 0.73 -27.39
C VAL A 123 18.81 -0.40 -28.08
N PRO A 124 20.15 -0.37 -28.10
CA PRO A 124 20.93 -1.42 -28.74
C PRO A 124 20.89 -2.72 -27.94
N ALA A 125 21.18 -3.83 -28.62
CA ALA A 125 21.42 -5.11 -27.95
C ALA A 125 22.60 -4.97 -26.98
N ARG A 126 22.47 -5.56 -25.79
CA ARG A 126 23.47 -5.44 -24.73
C ARG A 126 23.50 -6.66 -23.82
N THR A 127 24.69 -7.06 -23.42
CA THR A 127 24.90 -8.11 -22.43
C THR A 127 24.85 -7.53 -21.02
N VAL A 128 24.11 -8.16 -20.13
CA VAL A 128 23.92 -7.72 -18.73
C VAL A 128 24.05 -8.90 -17.76
N ALA A 129 24.34 -8.61 -16.50
CA ALA A 129 24.16 -9.58 -15.43
C ALA A 129 22.72 -9.50 -14.92
N ALA A 130 22.02 -10.62 -14.83
CA ALA A 130 20.59 -10.65 -14.56
C ALA A 130 20.19 -11.80 -13.64
N ILE A 131 19.06 -11.63 -12.97
CA ILE A 131 18.38 -12.69 -12.23
C ILE A 131 16.94 -12.74 -12.74
N SER A 132 16.49 -13.93 -13.12
CA SER A 132 15.13 -14.16 -13.62
C SER A 132 14.39 -15.18 -12.77
N ALA A 133 13.09 -14.97 -12.55
CA ALA A 133 12.22 -15.98 -11.95
C ALA A 133 10.77 -15.78 -12.40
N THR A 134 9.96 -16.83 -12.29
CA THR A 134 8.50 -16.69 -12.31
C THR A 134 8.04 -16.29 -10.92
N VAL A 135 7.36 -15.15 -10.82
CA VAL A 135 7.03 -14.50 -9.54
C VAL A 135 5.55 -14.15 -9.52
N ARG A 136 4.92 -14.29 -8.34
CA ARG A 136 3.56 -13.82 -8.09
C ARG A 136 3.60 -12.34 -7.77
N VAL A 137 2.61 -11.57 -8.22
CA VAL A 137 2.57 -10.11 -8.04
C VAL A 137 2.70 -9.69 -6.56
N GLU A 138 2.13 -10.47 -5.64
CA GLU A 138 2.20 -10.23 -4.20
C GLU A 138 3.61 -10.41 -3.61
N ASP A 139 4.45 -11.26 -4.22
CA ASP A 139 5.82 -11.52 -3.79
C ASP A 139 6.85 -10.64 -4.55
N SER A 140 6.39 -9.88 -5.54
CA SER A 140 7.24 -9.17 -6.51
C SER A 140 8.24 -8.23 -5.85
N LEU A 141 7.81 -7.42 -4.87
CA LEU A 141 8.65 -6.44 -4.19
C LEU A 141 9.75 -7.11 -3.35
N VAL A 142 9.40 -8.16 -2.60
CA VAL A 142 10.34 -8.90 -1.75
C VAL A 142 11.37 -9.63 -2.62
N TRP A 143 10.91 -10.27 -3.70
CA TRP A 143 11.79 -10.94 -4.65
C TRP A 143 12.71 -9.95 -5.36
N PHE A 144 12.17 -8.83 -5.84
CA PHE A 144 12.93 -7.76 -6.50
C PHE A 144 14.04 -7.26 -5.59
N SER A 145 13.73 -6.98 -4.32
CA SER A 145 14.74 -6.46 -3.40
C SER A 145 15.89 -7.43 -3.23
N ARG A 146 15.60 -8.72 -2.98
CA ARG A 146 16.65 -9.73 -2.79
C ARG A 146 17.51 -9.93 -4.04
N ALA A 147 16.89 -9.98 -5.22
CA ALA A 147 17.60 -10.14 -6.47
C ALA A 147 18.52 -8.94 -6.77
N MET A 148 18.05 -7.72 -6.51
CA MET A 148 18.86 -6.51 -6.65
C MET A 148 20.03 -6.46 -5.66
N ASP A 149 19.82 -6.89 -4.41
CA ASP A 149 20.89 -6.94 -3.40
C ASP A 149 21.98 -7.95 -3.79
N GLU A 150 21.61 -9.11 -4.35
CA GLU A 150 22.57 -10.09 -4.89
C GLU A 150 23.38 -9.53 -6.06
N LEU A 151 22.73 -8.85 -7.02
CA LEU A 151 23.42 -8.20 -8.14
C LEU A 151 24.35 -7.08 -7.65
N ASP A 152 23.91 -6.27 -6.69
CA ASP A 152 24.70 -5.16 -6.17
C ASP A 152 25.92 -5.64 -5.36
N ALA A 153 25.80 -6.77 -4.66
CA ALA A 153 26.89 -7.43 -3.95
C ALA A 153 27.91 -8.07 -4.92
N ALA A 154 27.43 -8.69 -6.01
CA ALA A 154 28.30 -9.31 -7.01
C ALA A 154 29.04 -8.29 -7.89
N PHE A 155 28.45 -7.09 -8.08
CA PHE A 155 28.96 -6.03 -8.94
C PHE A 155 29.03 -4.68 -8.20
N PRO A 156 30.16 -4.36 -7.55
CA PRO A 156 30.35 -3.08 -6.87
C PRO A 156 30.30 -1.90 -7.86
N PRO A 157 30.15 -0.64 -7.38
CA PRO A 157 30.01 0.55 -8.23
C PRO A 157 31.06 0.71 -9.33
N ALA A 158 32.30 0.27 -9.08
CA ALA A 158 33.40 0.31 -10.05
C ALA A 158 33.17 -0.58 -11.29
N ASP A 159 32.34 -1.62 -11.20
CA ASP A 159 32.08 -2.55 -12.30
C ASP A 159 30.83 -2.17 -13.11
N ARG A 160 30.01 -1.27 -12.57
CA ARG A 160 28.71 -0.88 -13.14
C ARG A 160 28.89 0.05 -14.34
N ALA A 161 28.12 -0.21 -15.39
CA ALA A 161 28.13 0.57 -16.63
C ALA A 161 26.88 1.47 -16.78
N GLY A 162 25.91 1.35 -15.87
CA GLY A 162 24.67 2.14 -15.92
C GLY A 162 23.69 1.84 -14.78
N PRO A 163 22.51 2.46 -14.83
CA PRO A 163 21.44 2.21 -13.88
C PRO A 163 20.93 0.76 -13.99
N PRO A 164 20.43 0.18 -12.90
CA PRO A 164 19.76 -1.11 -12.95
C PRO A 164 18.45 -1.02 -13.73
N GLY A 165 17.98 -2.16 -14.22
CA GLY A 165 16.70 -2.23 -14.94
C GLY A 165 15.98 -3.55 -14.72
N GLY A 166 14.75 -3.60 -15.23
CA GLY A 166 13.87 -4.76 -15.20
C GLY A 166 13.21 -4.99 -16.55
N ARG A 167 12.84 -6.25 -16.81
CA ARG A 167 11.87 -6.64 -17.83
C ARG A 167 10.78 -7.46 -17.18
N TYR A 168 9.53 -7.04 -17.37
CA TYR A 168 8.37 -7.64 -16.74
C TYR A 168 7.42 -8.20 -17.78
N ALA A 169 7.24 -9.52 -17.76
CA ALA A 169 6.34 -10.21 -18.67
C ALA A 169 4.88 -9.74 -18.44
N ASN A 170 4.10 -9.64 -19.52
CA ASN A 170 2.74 -9.10 -19.47
C ASN A 170 1.80 -9.97 -18.61
N GLU A 171 2.11 -11.25 -18.48
CA GLU A 171 1.44 -12.23 -17.64
C GLU A 171 1.45 -11.83 -16.16
N LEU A 172 2.50 -11.13 -15.71
CA LEU A 172 2.58 -10.61 -14.34
C LEU A 172 1.41 -9.66 -14.04
N PHE A 173 1.05 -8.82 -15.01
CA PHE A 173 -0.02 -7.83 -14.88
C PHE A 173 -1.41 -8.39 -15.22
N THR A 174 -1.48 -9.38 -16.11
CA THR A 174 -2.76 -9.92 -16.62
C THR A 174 -3.24 -11.14 -15.86
N SER A 175 -2.34 -11.99 -15.37
CA SER A 175 -2.64 -13.24 -14.66
C SER A 175 -2.15 -13.26 -13.21
N GLY A 176 -1.48 -12.19 -12.77
CA GLY A 176 -0.91 -12.06 -11.42
C GLY A 176 0.34 -12.89 -11.17
N VAL A 177 0.83 -13.62 -12.18
CA VAL A 177 2.05 -14.42 -12.13
C VAL A 177 2.78 -14.29 -13.46
N GLY A 178 4.07 -14.00 -13.44
CA GLY A 178 4.83 -13.84 -14.68
C GLY A 178 6.33 -13.85 -14.45
N VAL A 179 7.07 -13.87 -15.56
CA VAL A 179 8.53 -13.80 -15.51
C VAL A 179 8.96 -12.38 -15.21
N MET A 180 9.73 -12.22 -14.13
CA MET A 180 10.46 -11.00 -13.81
C MET A 180 11.94 -11.24 -14.08
N THR A 181 12.57 -10.38 -14.87
CA THR A 181 14.03 -10.35 -15.06
C THR A 181 14.54 -9.01 -14.57
N VAL A 182 15.31 -8.99 -13.49
CA VAL A 182 16.04 -7.79 -13.05
C VAL A 182 17.50 -7.90 -13.45
N PHE A 183 18.12 -6.79 -13.81
CA PHE A 183 19.47 -6.81 -14.34
C PHE A 183 20.28 -5.56 -13.96
N ARG A 184 21.60 -5.73 -13.97
CA ARG A 184 22.59 -4.68 -13.80
C ARG A 184 23.48 -4.60 -15.04
N PRO A 185 23.52 -3.46 -15.75
CA PRO A 185 24.52 -3.20 -16.77
C PRO A 185 25.91 -3.10 -16.12
N VAL A 186 26.85 -3.93 -16.58
CA VAL A 186 28.21 -4.04 -16.03
C VAL A 186 29.22 -4.14 -17.16
N ARG A 187 30.45 -3.66 -16.94
CA ARG A 187 31.50 -3.65 -17.97
C ARG A 187 31.94 -5.07 -18.35
N SER A 188 31.99 -5.97 -17.37
CA SER A 188 32.40 -7.36 -17.53
C SER A 188 31.38 -8.28 -16.84
N PRO A 189 30.29 -8.68 -17.53
CA PRO A 189 29.28 -9.58 -16.98
C PRO A 189 29.89 -10.95 -16.63
N ARG A 190 29.52 -11.48 -15.47
CA ARG A 190 29.91 -12.82 -15.01
C ARG A 190 28.75 -13.48 -14.29
N GLY A 191 28.59 -14.79 -14.50
CA GLY A 191 27.59 -15.58 -13.79
C GLY A 191 28.05 -16.00 -12.41
N GLY A 192 27.11 -16.38 -11.54
CA GLY A 192 27.38 -16.93 -10.22
C GLY A 192 26.12 -17.11 -9.37
N GLY A 193 25.93 -18.29 -8.80
CA GLY A 193 24.70 -18.59 -8.05
C GLY A 193 23.46 -18.48 -8.96
N ARG A 194 22.57 -17.54 -8.65
CA ARG A 194 21.37 -17.24 -9.46
C ARG A 194 21.60 -16.19 -10.54
N ILE A 195 22.79 -15.60 -10.59
CA ILE A 195 23.14 -14.56 -11.56
C ILE A 195 23.52 -15.22 -12.88
N GLU A 196 22.82 -14.83 -13.92
CA GLU A 196 23.02 -15.25 -15.30
C GLU A 196 23.57 -14.08 -16.13
N VAL A 197 24.28 -14.41 -17.20
CA VAL A 197 24.68 -13.43 -18.21
C VAL A 197 23.68 -13.53 -19.36
N ILE A 198 22.91 -12.47 -19.58
CA ILE A 198 21.82 -12.44 -20.55
C ILE A 198 22.10 -11.37 -21.61
N ASP A 199 21.91 -11.75 -22.88
CA ASP A 199 21.86 -10.80 -23.98
C ASP A 199 20.45 -10.24 -24.12
N LEU A 200 20.30 -8.96 -23.79
CA LEU A 200 19.08 -8.22 -24.06
C LEU A 200 19.07 -7.82 -25.54
N PRO A 201 18.00 -8.17 -26.30
CA PRO A 201 17.91 -7.79 -27.70
C PRO A 201 17.77 -6.27 -27.85
N ALA A 202 18.10 -5.77 -29.04
CA ALA A 202 17.77 -4.39 -29.40
C ALA A 202 16.25 -4.21 -29.41
N ALA A 203 15.78 -3.04 -28.97
CA ALA A 203 14.36 -2.73 -28.90
C ALA A 203 14.10 -1.24 -29.16
N ASP A 204 13.00 -0.96 -29.86
CA ASP A 204 12.44 0.38 -29.93
C ASP A 204 11.38 0.52 -28.82
N LEU A 205 11.51 1.57 -28.01
CA LEU A 205 10.68 1.80 -26.84
C LEU A 205 10.02 3.17 -26.92
N ALA A 206 8.75 3.25 -26.55
CA ALA A 206 8.13 4.50 -26.10
C ALA A 206 8.44 4.65 -24.60
N VAL A 207 9.20 5.66 -24.23
CA VAL A 207 9.73 5.83 -22.88
C VAL A 207 9.09 7.03 -22.21
N ALA A 208 8.63 6.84 -20.97
CA ALA A 208 8.22 7.93 -20.09
C ALA A 208 8.87 7.79 -18.72
N VAL A 209 9.10 8.92 -18.05
CA VAL A 209 9.66 8.95 -16.69
C VAL A 209 8.51 9.04 -15.69
N HIS A 210 8.42 8.04 -14.81
CA HIS A 210 7.58 8.09 -13.62
C HIS A 210 8.30 8.84 -12.49
N PRO A 211 7.74 9.97 -11.99
CA PRO A 211 8.29 10.69 -10.86
C PRO A 211 7.64 10.24 -9.54
N GLY A 212 8.46 9.87 -8.57
CA GLY A 212 7.99 9.65 -7.20
C GLY A 212 7.86 8.17 -6.80
N PRO A 213 7.08 7.88 -5.74
CA PRO A 213 6.91 6.53 -5.20
C PRO A 213 6.18 5.61 -6.17
N HIS A 214 6.48 4.32 -6.13
CA HIS A 214 5.89 3.32 -7.02
C HIS A 214 4.41 2.98 -6.73
N ASP A 215 3.79 3.63 -5.74
CA ASP A 215 2.39 3.37 -5.34
C ASP A 215 1.38 3.71 -6.45
N ASP A 216 1.72 4.63 -7.34
CA ASP A 216 0.91 5.05 -8.49
C ASP A 216 1.63 4.87 -9.85
N ILE A 217 2.60 3.96 -9.89
CA ILE A 217 3.32 3.66 -11.15
C ILE A 217 2.37 3.13 -12.23
N ASP A 218 1.32 2.42 -11.84
CA ASP A 218 0.24 1.91 -12.70
C ASP A 218 -0.46 3.02 -13.50
N VAL A 219 -0.59 4.22 -12.94
CA VAL A 219 -1.11 5.41 -13.65
C VAL A 219 -0.20 5.79 -14.82
N THR A 220 1.13 5.71 -14.63
CA THR A 220 2.09 6.04 -15.69
C THR A 220 2.08 4.95 -16.77
N TYR A 221 1.97 3.68 -16.38
CA TYR A 221 1.71 2.57 -17.31
C TYR A 221 0.45 2.82 -18.16
N GLY A 222 -0.67 3.16 -17.53
CA GLY A 222 -1.94 3.41 -18.23
C GLY A 222 -1.85 4.57 -19.22
N ARG A 223 -1.21 5.68 -18.81
CA ARG A 223 -1.00 6.85 -19.68
C ARG A 223 -0.06 6.55 -20.85
N LEU A 224 1.03 5.83 -20.61
CA LEU A 224 1.97 5.41 -21.66
C LEU A 224 1.30 4.44 -22.64
N GLY A 225 0.55 3.46 -22.14
CA GLY A 225 -0.22 2.52 -22.96
C GLY A 225 -1.25 3.24 -23.84
N ARG A 226 -1.98 4.22 -23.31
CA ARG A 226 -2.91 5.08 -24.09
C ARG A 226 -2.16 5.84 -25.18
N TRP A 227 -1.00 6.42 -24.86
CA TRP A 227 -0.18 7.13 -25.84
C TRP A 227 0.29 6.20 -26.96
N VAL A 228 0.83 5.02 -26.62
CA VAL A 228 1.28 4.01 -27.60
C VAL A 228 0.12 3.60 -28.51
N ALA A 229 -1.05 3.28 -27.95
CA ALA A 229 -2.22 2.88 -28.73
C ALA A 229 -2.69 3.94 -29.75
N SER A 230 -2.36 5.22 -29.53
CA SER A 230 -2.77 6.34 -30.39
C SER A 230 -1.67 6.83 -31.34
N HIS A 231 -0.40 6.57 -31.04
CA HIS A 231 0.74 7.18 -31.76
C HIS A 231 1.74 6.16 -32.33
N ALA A 232 1.68 4.88 -31.93
CA ALA A 232 2.64 3.86 -32.32
C ALA A 232 2.00 2.47 -32.47
N LEU A 233 2.72 1.56 -33.11
CA LEU A 233 2.34 0.14 -33.14
C LEU A 233 3.00 -0.55 -31.95
N GLY A 234 2.20 -0.94 -30.96
CA GLY A 234 2.69 -1.71 -29.81
C GLY A 234 3.19 -3.10 -30.23
N VAL A 235 4.30 -3.55 -29.63
CA VAL A 235 4.86 -4.88 -29.84
C VAL A 235 4.58 -5.73 -28.61
N ALA A 236 4.16 -6.98 -28.82
CA ALA A 236 4.04 -7.93 -27.72
C ALA A 236 5.44 -8.25 -27.18
N GLY A 237 5.67 -7.90 -25.91
CA GLY A 237 6.93 -8.12 -25.23
C GLY A 237 6.83 -7.63 -23.79
N PRO A 238 7.80 -8.00 -22.93
CA PRO A 238 7.84 -7.52 -21.57
C PRO A 238 8.01 -6.00 -21.55
N VAL A 239 7.43 -5.32 -20.56
CA VAL A 239 7.70 -3.90 -20.34
C VAL A 239 9.09 -3.73 -19.74
N HIS A 240 9.81 -2.70 -20.19
CA HIS A 240 11.14 -2.38 -19.71
C HIS A 240 11.06 -1.32 -18.62
N GLU A 241 11.80 -1.50 -17.53
CA GLU A 241 12.00 -0.46 -16.52
C GLU A 241 13.48 -0.16 -16.34
N THR A 242 13.81 1.11 -16.12
CA THR A 242 15.17 1.54 -15.72
C THR A 242 15.07 2.42 -14.48
N TYR A 243 15.74 2.05 -13.40
CA TYR A 243 15.67 2.77 -12.13
C TYR A 243 16.80 3.80 -12.07
N LEU A 244 16.48 5.06 -12.39
CA LEU A 244 17.44 6.17 -12.39
C LEU A 244 17.75 6.67 -10.98
N ALA A 245 16.73 6.69 -10.12
CA ALA A 245 16.86 6.97 -8.69
C ALA A 245 15.74 6.23 -7.95
N GLY A 246 16.09 5.51 -6.88
CA GLY A 246 15.09 4.75 -6.12
C GLY A 246 15.37 4.68 -4.62
N PRO A 247 14.65 3.80 -3.90
CA PRO A 247 14.82 3.61 -2.46
C PRO A 247 16.26 3.25 -2.05
N ARG A 248 17.03 2.67 -2.98
CA ARG A 248 18.44 2.31 -2.79
C ARG A 248 19.39 3.50 -2.85
N ASP A 249 18.98 4.62 -3.47
CA ASP A 249 19.80 5.81 -3.64
C ASP A 249 19.41 6.93 -2.65
N THR A 250 18.13 7.01 -2.28
CA THR A 250 17.64 8.05 -1.37
C THR A 250 16.35 7.64 -0.66
N GLY A 251 16.24 8.02 0.62
CA GLY A 251 15.02 7.84 1.42
C GLY A 251 13.91 8.85 1.10
N ASP A 252 14.17 9.88 0.29
CA ASP A 252 13.12 10.82 -0.15
C ASP A 252 12.43 10.30 -1.42
N ALA A 253 11.25 9.69 -1.25
CA ALA A 253 10.50 9.09 -2.34
C ALA A 253 10.15 10.07 -3.48
N ARG A 254 10.06 11.38 -3.21
CA ARG A 254 9.78 12.40 -4.23
C ARG A 254 10.90 12.55 -5.26
N ARG A 255 12.10 12.08 -4.92
CA ARG A 255 13.29 12.11 -5.78
C ARG A 255 13.44 10.86 -6.63
N TRP A 256 12.60 9.84 -6.41
CA TRP A 256 12.66 8.62 -7.19
C TRP A 256 12.26 8.89 -8.64
N ARG A 257 12.96 8.24 -9.57
CA ARG A 257 12.78 8.36 -11.02
C ARG A 257 12.91 6.98 -11.64
N THR A 258 11.84 6.50 -12.25
CA THR A 258 11.80 5.22 -12.97
C THR A 258 11.41 5.48 -14.41
N GLU A 259 12.25 5.11 -15.37
CA GLU A 259 11.85 5.09 -16.78
C GLU A 259 11.05 3.83 -17.07
N ILE A 260 9.90 4.00 -17.71
CA ILE A 260 9.04 2.91 -18.20
C ILE A 260 9.12 2.94 -19.72
N GLY A 261 9.60 1.86 -20.31
CA GLY A 261 9.77 1.68 -21.75
C GLY A 261 8.80 0.63 -22.28
N TRP A 262 7.83 1.06 -23.07
CA TRP A 262 6.87 0.18 -23.73
C TRP A 262 7.41 -0.25 -25.10
N PRO A 263 7.51 -1.56 -25.41
CA PRO A 263 7.97 -2.02 -26.72
C PRO A 263 7.05 -1.55 -27.86
N VAL A 264 7.64 -0.90 -28.87
CA VAL A 264 6.93 -0.41 -30.06
C VAL A 264 7.67 -0.78 -31.33
N PHE A 265 6.97 -0.78 -32.45
CA PHE A 265 7.57 -0.92 -33.77
C PHE A 265 7.80 0.46 -34.38
N ARG A 266 9.04 0.78 -34.74
CA ARG A 266 9.35 2.02 -35.45
C ARG A 266 9.48 1.74 -36.94
N LEU A 267 8.60 2.34 -37.75
CA LEU A 267 8.82 2.44 -39.18
C LEU A 267 9.99 3.40 -39.40
N THR A 268 11.15 2.91 -39.83
CA THR A 268 12.23 3.79 -40.29
C THR A 268 11.68 4.63 -41.44
N PRO A 269 11.84 5.97 -41.47
CA PRO A 269 11.50 6.74 -42.65
C PRO A 269 12.36 6.19 -43.79
N GLY A 270 11.72 5.66 -44.83
CA GLY A 270 12.41 5.07 -45.98
C GLY A 270 13.45 6.05 -46.52
N ARG A 271 14.68 5.58 -46.68
CA ARG A 271 15.73 6.26 -47.42
C ARG A 271 15.15 6.67 -48.77
N LYS A 272 14.97 7.97 -49.01
CA LYS A 272 14.63 8.47 -50.37
C LYS A 272 15.71 7.94 -51.33
N PRO A 273 15.33 7.40 -52.50
CA PRO A 273 16.32 7.04 -53.50
C PRO A 273 17.10 8.30 -53.88
N GLU A 274 18.43 8.18 -53.88
CA GLU A 274 19.34 9.20 -54.41
C GLU A 274 19.04 9.33 -55.91
N SER A 275 18.58 10.51 -56.32
CA SER A 275 18.44 10.91 -57.72
C SER A 275 19.77 11.38 -58.29
#